data_AF-A0A433VNA4-F1
#
_entry.id   AF-A0A433VNA4-F1
#
_cell.length_a   1.000
_cell.length_b   1.000
_cell.length_c   1.000
_cell.angle_alpha   90.00
_cell.angle_beta   90.00
_cell.angle_gamma   90.00
#
_symmetry.space_group_name_H-M   'P 1'
#
loop_
_entity.id
_entity.type
_entity.pdbx_description
1 polymer ?
#
loop_
_entity_poly.entity_id
_entity_poly.type
_entity_poly.pdbx_seq_one_letter_code
_entity_poly.pdbx_strand_id
1 'polypeptide(L)' 'MKSIEEIRQQLEYGEFEFSRHAFKRAVERNISEQDIKEAGKKADISVDVFAFN' A
#
# COMPACT_ATOMS: atom_id res chain seq x y z
N MET A 1 8.69 -5.04 -12.11
CA MET A 1 7.98 -5.34 -10.85
C MET A 1 8.79 -4.70 -9.73
N LYS A 2 8.17 -3.94 -8.83
CA LYS A 2 8.88 -3.41 -7.66
C LYS A 2 9.15 -4.56 -6.67
N SER A 3 10.26 -4.53 -5.96
CA SER A 3 10.51 -5.46 -4.85
C SER A 3 9.59 -5.16 -3.66
N ILE A 4 9.44 -6.11 -2.75
CA ILE A 4 8.69 -5.90 -1.51
C ILE A 4 9.27 -4.72 -0.71
N GLU A 5 10.59 -4.62 -0.66
CA GLU A 5 11.31 -3.55 0.01
C GLU A 5 11.03 -2.19 -0.61
N GLU A 6 10.95 -2.10 -1.94
CA GLU A 6 10.58 -0.86 -2.65
C GLU A 6 9.13 -0.46 -2.37
N ILE A 7 8.22 -1.43 -2.30
CA ILE A 7 6.80 -1.18 -1.94
C ILE A 7 6.72 -0.70 -0.50
N ARG A 8 7.45 -1.34 0.42
CA ARG A 8 7.50 -0.95 1.84
C ARG A 8 8.03 0.48 2.00
N GLN A 9 9.14 0.81 1.34
CA GLN A 9 9.68 2.17 1.35
C GLN A 9 8.66 3.19 0.82
N GLN A 10 7.97 2.91 -0.28
CA GLN A 10 6.97 3.82 -0.82
C GLN A 10 5.82 4.06 0.15
N LEU A 11 5.33 3.03 0.82
CA LEU A 11 4.30 3.18 1.85
C LEU A 11 4.81 3.98 3.05
N GLU A 12 6.05 3.75 3.49
CA GLU A 12 6.66 4.47 4.61
C GLU A 12 6.90 5.96 4.33
N TYR A 13 7.36 6.29 3.13
CA TYR A 13 7.63 7.68 2.71
C TYR A 13 6.37 8.42 2.23
N GLY A 14 5.24 7.71 2.04
CA GLY A 14 4.02 8.32 1.51
C GLY A 14 4.03 8.47 0.00
N GLU A 15 4.92 7.77 -0.70
CA GLU A 15 5.06 7.79 -2.15
C GLU A 15 4.06 6.83 -2.81
N PHE A 16 2.77 7.12 -2.65
CA PHE A 16 1.69 6.36 -3.27
C PHE A 16 0.60 7.28 -3.81
N GLU A 17 -0.05 6.80 -4.87
CA GLU A 17 -1.26 7.44 -5.39
C GLU A 17 -2.44 6.50 -5.20
N PHE A 18 -3.57 7.07 -4.80
CA PHE A 18 -4.79 6.29 -4.71
C PHE A 18 -5.40 6.05 -6.09
N SER A 19 -5.77 4.81 -6.35
CA SER A 19 -6.84 4.54 -7.33
C SER A 19 -8.15 5.15 -6.82
N ARG A 20 -9.12 5.35 -7.73
CA ARG A 20 -10.46 5.84 -7.36
C ARG A 20 -11.12 5.01 -6.25
N HIS A 21 -10.95 3.68 -6.29
CA HIS A 21 -11.49 2.78 -5.28
C HIS A 21 -10.79 2.98 -3.93
N ALA A 22 -9.45 3.02 -3.93
CA ALA A 22 -8.68 3.19 -2.71
C ALA A 22 -8.94 4.56 -2.06
N PHE A 23 -9.07 5.61 -2.86
CA PHE A 23 -9.42 6.95 -2.38
C PHE A 23 -10.81 6.97 -1.71
N LYS A 24 -11.83 6.39 -2.38
CA LYS A 24 -13.17 6.28 -1.81
C LYS A 24 -13.15 5.57 -0.45
N ARG A 25 -12.39 4.47 -0.34
CA ARG A 25 -12.22 3.73 0.92
C ARG A 25 -11.55 4.56 2.01
N ALA A 26 -10.51 5.32 1.65
CA ALA A 26 -9.79 6.16 2.60
C ALA A 26 -10.72 7.23 3.19
N VAL A 27 -11.53 7.89 2.36
CA VAL A 27 -12.51 8.88 2.82
C VAL A 27 -13.61 8.23 3.68
N GLU A 28 -14.23 7.14 3.20
CA GLU A 28 -15.33 6.47 3.91
C GLU A 28 -14.93 5.93 5.29
N ARG A 29 -13.67 5.53 5.45
CA ARG A 29 -13.14 4.95 6.69
C ARG A 29 -12.27 5.91 7.49
N ASN A 30 -12.17 7.17 7.05
CA ASN A 30 -11.31 8.19 7.67
C ASN A 30 -9.86 7.72 7.86
N ILE A 31 -9.31 7.06 6.82
CA ILE A 31 -7.93 6.57 6.82
C ILE A 31 -7.04 7.73 6.38
N SER A 32 -6.17 8.17 7.29
CA SER A 32 -5.19 9.21 7.03
C SER A 32 -3.93 8.67 6.34
N GLU A 33 -3.11 9.57 5.79
CA GLU A 33 -1.79 9.21 5.25
C GLU A 33 -0.88 8.62 6.34
N GLN A 34 -0.99 9.11 7.58
CA GLN A 34 -0.23 8.56 8.71
C GLN A 34 -0.62 7.11 9.02
N ASP A 35 -1.92 6.79 8.99
CA ASP A 35 -2.40 5.41 9.20
C ASP A 35 -1.81 4.47 8.14
N ILE A 36 -1.69 4.93 6.89
CA ILE A 36 -1.12 4.16 5.79
C ILE A 36 0.38 3.97 5.98
N LYS A 37 1.11 5.01 6.38
CA LYS A 37 2.55 4.93 6.68
C LYS A 37 2.82 3.95 7.83
N GLU A 38 2.03 4.00 8.90
CA GLU A 38 2.18 3.09 10.04
C GLU A 38 1.80 1.65 9.69
N ALA A 39 0.75 1.46 8.87
CA ALA A 39 0.40 0.16 8.35
C ALA A 39 1.52 -0.39 7.45
N GLY A 40 2.11 0.42 6.57
CA GLY A 40 3.22 0.04 5.70
C GLY A 40 4.45 -0.49 6.45
N LYS A 41 4.78 0.13 7.60
CA LYS A 41 5.88 -0.33 8.49
C LYS A 41 5.63 -1.72 9.08
N LYS A 42 4.37 -2.06 9.34
CA LYS A 42 3.97 -3.30 10.05
C LYS A 42 3.45 -4.38 9.11
N ALA A 43 3.14 -4.03 7.86
CA ALA A 43 2.52 -4.94 6.91
C ALA A 43 3.49 -6.06 6.53
N ASP A 44 2.99 -7.28 6.64
CA ASP A 44 3.56 -8.43 5.94
C ASP A 44 3.08 -8.38 4.49
N ILE A 45 3.98 -7.96 3.59
CA ILE A 45 3.66 -7.75 2.18
C ILE A 45 4.09 -9.01 1.43
N SER A 46 3.13 -9.77 0.93
CA SER A 46 3.37 -10.86 -0.01
C SER A 46 2.94 -10.44 -1.41
N VAL A 47 3.76 -10.78 -2.42
CA VAL A 47 3.33 -10.72 -3.82
C VAL A 47 2.79 -12.09 -4.19
N ASP A 48 1.49 -12.17 -4.48
CA ASP A 48 0.93 -13.36 -5.13
C ASP A 48 1.30 -13.32 -6.62
N VAL A 49 2.20 -14.24 -7.01
CA VAL A 49 2.53 -14.47 -8.42
C VAL A 49 1.62 -15.60 -8.92
N PHE A 50 0.54 -15.25 -9.61
CA PHE A 50 -0.22 -16.24 -10.39
C PHE A 50 0.63 -16.67 -11.59
N ALA A 51 1.34 -17.79 -11.44
CA ALA A 51 1.95 -18.48 -12.56
C ALA A 51 0.84 -19.10 -13.42
N PHE A 52 0.45 -18.41 -14.48
CA PHE A 52 -0.26 -19.05 -15.58
C PHE A 52 0.77 -19.92 -16.34
N ASN A 53 0.69 -21.24 -16.14
CA ASN A 53 1.26 -22.23 -17.06
C ASN A 53 0.30 -22.45 -18.23
#